data_AF-A0A4U3FA92-F1
#
_entry.id   AF-A0A4U3FA92-F1
#
_cell.length_a   1.000
_cell.length_b   1.000
_cell.length_c   1.000
_cell.angle_alpha   90.00
_cell.angle_beta   90.00
_cell.angle_gamma   90.00
#
_symmetry.space_group_name_H-M   'P 1'
#
loop_
_entity.id
_entity.type
_entity.pdbx_description
1 polymer ?
#
loop_
_entity_poly.entity_id
_entity_poly.type
_entity_poly.pdbx_seq_one_letter_code
_entity_poly.pdbx_strand_id
1 'polypeptide(L)'
;MDMMKTTLALLLPVLLLTGCKHEETRGVSTTVRNMSTLFLFEPIPGKLKSTHQTLSGASGEKEHEVTARFDQQGCLTDVDVTSLYLINDRKIHSNTSLRRDKDTLVGEENGKPVLMKLDDKCNVVSKTRGDSTLDIRYNDRGLISAFSSTPDPLRIDITYDEQGRMVRRNMREGARLISDDKQTFAQAQADKLLDGVLITTYPASTREITTRCEYQQGVPTSCRYTIKTTPGDTVIERRSTLVSEFY
;
A
#
# COMPACT_ATOMS: atom_id res chain seq x y z
N MET A 1 42.96 -58.83 -28.48
CA MET A 1 43.02 -57.60 -29.28
C MET A 1 41.63 -57.38 -29.84
N ASP A 2 40.74 -56.85 -29.03
CA ASP A 2 40.47 -55.40 -28.92
C ASP A 2 39.97 -54.82 -30.25
N MET A 3 38.68 -54.48 -30.31
CA MET A 3 38.35 -53.05 -30.25
C MET A 3 36.89 -52.82 -29.88
N MET A 4 36.76 -51.79 -29.05
CA MET A 4 35.64 -51.40 -28.22
C MET A 4 34.58 -50.63 -29.00
N LYS A 5 33.33 -50.79 -28.56
CA LYS A 5 32.15 -50.01 -28.94
C LYS A 5 32.31 -48.55 -28.52
N THR A 6 31.85 -47.61 -29.35
CA THR A 6 31.46 -46.28 -28.89
C THR A 6 30.27 -45.77 -29.69
N THR A 7 29.06 -46.12 -29.23
CA THR A 7 27.81 -45.50 -29.66
C THR A 7 27.65 -44.20 -28.89
N LEU A 8 27.69 -43.07 -29.60
CA LEU A 8 27.53 -41.74 -29.03
C LEU A 8 26.06 -41.55 -28.62
N ALA A 9 25.76 -41.67 -27.33
CA ALA A 9 24.46 -41.37 -26.77
C ALA A 9 24.26 -39.84 -26.70
N LEU A 10 23.34 -39.31 -27.52
CA LEU A 10 22.84 -37.95 -27.39
C LEU A 10 22.07 -37.82 -26.05
N LEU A 11 22.67 -37.15 -25.08
CA LEU A 11 21.97 -36.63 -23.90
C LEU A 11 21.36 -35.28 -24.26
N LEU A 12 20.06 -35.25 -24.56
CA LEU A 12 19.26 -34.01 -24.52
C LEU A 12 18.99 -33.67 -23.05
N PRO A 13 19.46 -32.51 -22.52
CA PRO A 13 18.92 -31.99 -21.28
C PRO A 13 17.60 -31.30 -21.62
N VAL A 14 16.48 -31.97 -21.34
CA VAL A 14 15.18 -31.29 -21.24
C VAL A 14 15.29 -30.35 -20.05
N LEU A 15 15.53 -29.06 -20.35
CA LEU A 15 15.40 -27.97 -19.41
C LEU A 15 14.00 -28.04 -18.80
N LEU A 16 13.93 -28.55 -17.57
CA LEU A 16 12.79 -28.34 -16.67
C LEU A 16 12.74 -26.85 -16.37
N LEU A 17 12.11 -26.07 -17.26
CA LEU A 17 11.58 -24.76 -16.93
C LEU A 17 10.35 -24.96 -16.01
N THR A 18 10.58 -25.53 -14.82
CA THR A 18 9.70 -25.25 -13.69
C THR A 18 10.03 -23.82 -13.27
N GLY A 19 9.51 -22.86 -14.02
CA GLY A 19 9.30 -21.53 -13.49
C GLY A 19 8.34 -21.70 -12.33
N CYS A 20 8.87 -21.87 -11.13
CA CYS A 20 8.12 -21.72 -9.90
C CYS A 20 7.60 -20.29 -9.92
N LYS A 21 6.39 -20.11 -10.47
CA LYS A 21 5.56 -18.96 -10.15
C LYS A 21 5.34 -19.12 -8.66
N HIS A 22 6.15 -18.42 -7.87
CA HIS A 22 5.97 -18.35 -6.44
C HIS A 22 4.64 -17.63 -6.26
N GLU A 23 3.59 -18.43 -6.20
CA GLU A 23 2.26 -17.94 -5.97
C GLU A 23 2.29 -17.35 -4.56
N GLU A 24 2.20 -16.02 -4.47
CA GLU A 24 2.05 -15.26 -3.23
C GLU A 24 0.67 -15.56 -2.59
N THR A 25 0.29 -16.83 -2.48
CA THR A 25 -1.07 -17.26 -2.11
C THR A 25 -1.36 -17.09 -0.63
N ARG A 26 -0.35 -16.81 0.22
CA ARG A 26 -0.52 -16.63 1.67
C ARG A 26 -0.09 -15.26 2.21
N GLY A 27 0.53 -14.42 1.39
CA GLY A 27 1.06 -13.12 1.82
C GLY A 27 0.37 -11.95 1.12
N VAL A 28 0.70 -10.73 1.54
CA VAL A 28 0.34 -9.53 0.78
C VAL A 28 1.34 -9.36 -0.35
N SER A 29 0.84 -9.31 -1.59
CA SER A 29 1.67 -9.08 -2.78
C SER A 29 2.36 -7.72 -2.74
N THR A 30 3.54 -7.64 -3.37
CA THR A 30 4.27 -6.37 -3.50
C THR A 30 3.43 -5.28 -4.18
N THR A 31 2.68 -5.64 -5.23
CA THR A 31 1.79 -4.69 -5.93
C THR A 31 0.69 -4.17 -5.00
N VAL A 32 0.04 -5.05 -4.22
CA VAL A 32 -0.98 -4.62 -3.26
C VAL A 32 -0.37 -3.69 -2.20
N ARG A 33 0.83 -3.98 -1.67
CA ARG A 33 1.52 -3.10 -0.71
C ARG A 33 1.85 -1.72 -1.29
N ASN A 34 2.30 -1.69 -2.54
CA ASN A 34 2.62 -0.44 -3.22
C ASN A 34 1.35 0.38 -3.47
N MET A 35 0.28 -0.26 -3.92
CA MET A 35 -1.01 0.42 -4.14
C MET A 35 -1.65 0.85 -2.82
N SER A 36 -1.52 0.06 -1.75
CA SER A 36 -2.00 0.41 -0.41
C SER A 36 -1.29 1.67 0.12
N THR A 37 0.01 1.80 -0.18
CA THR A 37 0.80 3.00 0.14
C THR A 37 0.36 4.22 -0.66
N LEU A 38 0.04 4.05 -1.94
CA LEU A 38 -0.38 5.15 -2.83
C LEU A 38 -1.80 5.65 -2.56
N PHE A 39 -2.72 4.73 -2.26
CA PHE A 39 -4.16 4.99 -2.16
C PHE A 39 -4.72 4.86 -0.74
N LEU A 40 -3.84 4.64 0.25
CA LEU A 40 -4.14 4.65 1.69
C LEU A 40 -5.19 3.64 2.16
N PHE A 41 -5.25 2.47 1.53
CA PHE A 41 -6.05 1.34 2.03
C PHE A 41 -5.16 0.33 2.78
N GLU A 42 -5.77 -0.60 3.53
CA GLU A 42 -5.07 -1.64 4.27
C GLU A 42 -4.59 -2.77 3.34
N PRO A 43 -3.32 -3.22 3.43
CA PRO A 43 -2.80 -4.29 2.60
C PRO A 43 -3.43 -5.66 2.95
N ILE A 44 -4.19 -6.24 2.03
CA ILE A 44 -4.91 -7.51 2.25
C ILE A 44 -4.08 -8.70 1.72
N PRO A 45 -3.89 -9.78 2.51
CA PRO A 45 -3.18 -10.97 2.06
C PRO A 45 -4.00 -11.78 1.06
N GLY A 46 -3.32 -12.43 0.11
CA GLY A 46 -3.93 -13.32 -0.88
C GLY A 46 -4.07 -12.70 -2.28
N LYS A 47 -4.58 -13.49 -3.22
CA LYS A 47 -4.76 -13.10 -4.62
C LYS A 47 -6.04 -12.27 -4.79
N LEU A 48 -5.92 -10.98 -4.49
CA LEU A 48 -7.03 -10.05 -4.44
C LEU A 48 -7.63 -9.80 -5.83
N LYS A 49 -8.96 -9.85 -5.92
CA LYS A 49 -9.76 -9.37 -7.06
C LYS A 49 -10.27 -7.96 -6.81
N SER A 50 -10.75 -7.70 -5.60
CA SER A 50 -11.15 -6.37 -5.16
C SER A 50 -11.08 -6.23 -3.65
N THR A 51 -10.91 -4.99 -3.18
CA THR A 51 -11.14 -4.61 -1.79
C THR A 51 -11.99 -3.35 -1.75
N HIS A 52 -12.92 -3.30 -0.80
CA HIS A 52 -13.68 -2.13 -0.43
C HIS A 52 -13.49 -1.87 1.06
N GLN A 53 -13.03 -0.68 1.41
CA GLN A 53 -12.72 -0.31 2.79
C GLN A 53 -13.35 1.03 3.11
N THR A 54 -14.00 1.12 4.26
CA THR A 54 -14.53 2.37 4.79
C THR A 54 -13.94 2.60 6.17
N LEU A 55 -13.46 3.82 6.44
CA LEU A 55 -13.11 4.30 7.78
C LEU A 55 -14.16 5.34 8.19
N SER A 56 -14.74 5.14 9.36
CA SER A 56 -15.73 6.04 9.95
C SER A 56 -15.25 6.59 11.29
N GLY A 57 -15.60 7.85 11.54
CA GLY A 57 -15.47 8.48 12.85
C GLY A 57 -16.51 7.96 13.85
N ALA A 58 -16.42 8.42 15.09
CA ALA A 58 -17.33 8.00 16.17
C ALA A 58 -18.82 8.33 15.89
N SER A 59 -19.10 9.35 15.09
CA SER A 59 -20.46 9.74 14.67
C SER A 59 -21.04 8.87 13.55
N GLY A 60 -20.24 7.95 12.99
CA GLY A 60 -20.61 7.15 11.80
C GLY A 60 -20.36 7.86 10.47
N GLU A 61 -19.95 9.13 10.45
CA GLU A 61 -19.52 9.83 9.23
C GLU A 61 -18.32 9.09 8.60
N LYS A 62 -18.40 8.83 7.30
CA LYS A 62 -17.28 8.25 6.54
C LYS A 62 -16.18 9.28 6.39
N GLU A 63 -15.02 8.99 6.96
CA GLU A 63 -13.82 9.82 6.85
C GLU A 63 -12.95 9.41 5.66
N HIS A 64 -12.99 8.12 5.28
CA HIS A 64 -12.23 7.60 4.15
C HIS A 64 -12.96 6.39 3.56
N GLU A 65 -12.98 6.27 2.24
CA GLU A 65 -13.56 5.13 1.53
C GLU A 65 -12.73 4.84 0.29
N VAL A 66 -12.29 3.58 0.16
CA VAL A 66 -11.48 3.11 -0.97
C VAL A 66 -12.10 1.87 -1.56
N THR A 67 -12.20 1.85 -2.89
CA THR A 67 -12.44 0.64 -3.67
C THR A 67 -11.27 0.45 -4.62
N ALA A 68 -10.56 -0.67 -4.52
CA ALA A 68 -9.47 -1.02 -5.42
C ALA A 68 -9.76 -2.38 -6.07
N ARG A 69 -9.49 -2.51 -7.37
CA ARG A 69 -9.73 -3.73 -8.16
C ARG A 69 -8.46 -4.13 -8.88
N PHE A 70 -8.27 -5.44 -9.01
CA PHE A 70 -7.06 -6.03 -9.57
C PHE A 70 -7.42 -7.11 -10.56
N ASP A 71 -6.60 -7.29 -11.60
CA ASP A 71 -6.73 -8.42 -12.52
C ASP A 71 -6.12 -9.71 -11.93
N GLN A 72 -6.22 -10.82 -12.68
CA GLN A 72 -5.67 -12.12 -12.26
C GLN A 72 -4.14 -12.14 -12.16
N GLN A 73 -3.45 -11.13 -12.69
CA GLN A 73 -2.01 -10.94 -12.59
C GLN A 73 -1.64 -10.10 -11.36
N GLY A 74 -2.61 -9.56 -10.64
CA GLY A 74 -2.42 -8.73 -9.45
C GLY A 74 -2.19 -7.26 -9.76
N CYS A 75 -2.44 -6.82 -10.99
CA CYS A 75 -2.28 -5.44 -11.42
C CYS A 75 -3.55 -4.65 -11.16
N LEU A 76 -3.40 -3.43 -10.63
CA LEU A 76 -4.53 -2.53 -10.36
C LEU A 76 -5.24 -2.19 -11.67
N THR A 77 -6.54 -2.44 -11.73
CA THR A 77 -7.40 -2.08 -12.87
C THR A 77 -8.14 -0.79 -12.60
N ASP A 78 -8.61 -0.59 -11.37
CA ASP A 78 -9.46 0.53 -11.01
C ASP A 78 -9.21 0.89 -9.55
N VAL A 79 -9.24 2.18 -9.24
CA VAL A 79 -9.30 2.66 -7.86
C VAL A 79 -10.19 3.89 -7.75
N ASP A 80 -11.03 3.89 -6.73
CA ASP A 80 -11.82 5.03 -6.30
C ASP A 80 -11.51 5.30 -4.84
N VAL A 81 -11.13 6.53 -4.53
CA VAL A 81 -10.82 7.00 -3.17
C VAL A 81 -11.64 8.23 -2.89
N THR A 82 -12.29 8.27 -1.72
CA THR A 82 -12.82 9.50 -1.16
C THR A 82 -12.29 9.67 0.26
N SER A 83 -11.92 10.89 0.61
CA SER A 83 -11.41 11.23 1.94
C SER A 83 -12.03 12.53 2.40
N LEU A 84 -12.30 12.61 3.70
CA LEU A 84 -12.70 13.80 4.39
C LEU A 84 -11.63 14.13 5.45
N TYR A 85 -10.93 15.24 5.23
CA TYR A 85 -9.94 15.75 6.17
C TYR A 85 -10.51 16.93 6.95
N LEU A 86 -10.18 17.03 8.23
CA LEU A 86 -10.38 18.25 9.02
C LEU A 86 -9.04 18.99 9.13
N ILE A 87 -8.97 20.18 8.55
CA ILE A 87 -7.80 21.06 8.62
C ILE A 87 -8.28 22.43 9.09
N ASN A 88 -7.83 22.88 10.27
CA ASN A 88 -8.22 24.16 10.87
C ASN A 88 -9.76 24.34 10.90
N ASP A 89 -10.47 23.35 11.45
CA ASP A 89 -11.94 23.28 11.54
C ASP A 89 -12.69 23.31 10.20
N ARG A 90 -11.99 23.17 9.08
CA ARG A 90 -12.59 23.05 7.75
C ARG A 90 -12.58 21.61 7.26
N LYS A 91 -13.75 21.15 6.81
CA LYS A 91 -13.93 19.89 6.10
C LYS A 91 -13.43 20.03 4.66
N ILE A 92 -12.43 19.24 4.30
CA ILE A 92 -11.85 19.20 2.96
C ILE A 92 -12.11 17.81 2.39
N HIS A 93 -12.85 17.78 1.29
CA HIS A 93 -13.07 16.56 0.53
C HIS A 93 -11.94 16.36 -0.47
N SER A 94 -11.43 15.14 -0.53
CA SER A 94 -10.54 14.69 -1.59
C SER A 94 -11.20 13.52 -2.30
N ASN A 95 -11.11 13.49 -3.62
CA ASN A 95 -11.55 12.37 -4.43
C ASN A 95 -10.48 12.00 -5.47
N THR A 96 -10.32 10.70 -5.69
CA THR A 96 -9.48 10.15 -6.75
C THR A 96 -10.27 9.04 -7.44
N SER A 97 -10.31 9.04 -8.77
CA SER A 97 -10.88 7.96 -9.57
C SER A 97 -9.96 7.71 -10.75
N LEU A 98 -9.38 6.50 -10.80
CA LEU A 98 -8.45 6.11 -11.85
C LEU A 98 -8.84 4.75 -12.41
N ARG A 99 -8.59 4.58 -13.71
CA ARG A 99 -8.90 3.39 -14.48
C ARG A 99 -7.70 3.03 -15.34
N ARG A 100 -7.40 1.74 -15.46
CA ARG A 100 -6.29 1.27 -16.28
C ARG A 100 -6.63 1.35 -17.75
N ASP A 101 -5.78 2.04 -18.50
CA ASP A 101 -5.71 2.00 -19.96
C ASP A 101 -4.31 1.55 -20.35
N LYS A 102 -4.20 0.29 -20.82
CA LYS A 102 -2.93 -0.38 -21.14
C LYS A 102 -1.92 -0.31 -19.97
N ASP A 103 -0.80 0.35 -20.19
CA ASP A 103 0.31 0.58 -19.27
C ASP A 103 0.15 1.88 -18.46
N THR A 104 -1.06 2.42 -18.37
CA THR A 104 -1.34 3.65 -17.61
C THR A 104 -2.57 3.50 -16.72
N LEU A 105 -2.62 4.27 -15.63
CA LEU A 105 -3.86 4.59 -14.92
C LEU A 105 -4.21 6.05 -15.23
N VAL A 106 -5.42 6.27 -15.75
CA VAL A 106 -5.92 7.58 -16.16
C VAL A 106 -7.21 7.90 -15.44
N GLY A 107 -7.44 9.18 -15.18
CA GLY A 107 -8.67 9.66 -14.56
C GLY A 107 -8.44 10.99 -13.87
N GLU A 108 -9.02 11.16 -12.70
CA GLU A 108 -9.03 12.45 -11.99
C GLU A 108 -8.68 12.34 -10.52
N GLU A 109 -8.06 13.39 -9.99
CA GLU A 109 -7.90 13.64 -8.57
C GLU A 109 -8.31 15.08 -8.28
N ASN A 110 -9.31 15.28 -7.43
CA ASN A 110 -9.85 16.60 -7.09
C ASN A 110 -10.28 17.41 -8.31
N GLY A 111 -10.91 16.73 -9.28
CA GLY A 111 -11.38 17.30 -10.56
C GLY A 111 -10.26 17.69 -11.52
N LYS A 112 -9.01 17.26 -11.26
CA LYS A 112 -7.87 17.50 -12.16
C LYS A 112 -7.44 16.20 -12.82
N PRO A 113 -7.14 16.21 -14.13
CA PRO A 113 -6.63 15.04 -14.83
C PRO A 113 -5.34 14.51 -14.17
N VAL A 114 -5.27 13.20 -14.04
CA VAL A 114 -4.11 12.45 -13.55
C VAL A 114 -3.76 11.36 -14.55
N LEU A 115 -2.46 11.20 -14.78
CA LEU A 115 -1.89 10.07 -15.50
C LEU A 115 -0.80 9.42 -14.63
N MET A 116 -0.90 8.12 -14.44
CA MET A 116 0.14 7.31 -13.82
C MET A 116 0.66 6.30 -14.84
N LYS A 117 1.97 6.19 -15.01
CA LYS A 117 2.59 5.17 -15.87
C LYS A 117 2.92 3.94 -15.06
N LEU A 118 2.65 2.76 -15.64
CA LEU A 118 2.94 1.46 -15.08
C LEU A 118 4.14 0.82 -15.79
N ASP A 119 4.98 0.12 -15.04
CA ASP A 119 5.95 -0.80 -15.64
C ASP A 119 5.32 -2.17 -15.95
N ASP A 120 6.12 -3.09 -16.48
CA ASP A 120 5.73 -4.47 -16.81
C ASP A 120 5.34 -5.32 -15.59
N LYS A 121 5.70 -4.86 -14.38
CA LYS A 121 5.36 -5.45 -13.08
C LYS A 121 4.20 -4.71 -12.41
N CYS A 122 3.56 -3.77 -13.11
CA CYS A 122 2.44 -2.97 -12.65
C CYS A 122 2.76 -2.04 -11.46
N ASN A 123 4.03 -1.66 -11.31
CA ASN A 123 4.44 -0.59 -10.40
C ASN A 123 4.20 0.77 -11.05
N VAL A 124 3.79 1.77 -10.26
CA VAL A 124 3.69 3.14 -10.74
C VAL A 124 5.08 3.78 -10.80
N VAL A 125 5.56 4.12 -11.99
CA VAL A 125 6.89 4.72 -12.17
C VAL A 125 6.86 6.25 -12.20
N SER A 126 5.71 6.84 -12.50
CA SER A 126 5.50 8.30 -12.46
C SER A 126 4.03 8.61 -12.32
N LYS A 127 3.69 9.69 -11.60
CA LYS A 127 2.35 10.29 -11.57
C LYS A 127 2.46 11.77 -11.99
N THR A 128 1.66 12.18 -12.96
CA THR A 128 1.56 13.57 -13.41
C THR A 128 0.15 14.11 -13.11
N ARG A 129 0.07 15.34 -12.58
CA ARG A 129 -1.18 16.06 -12.31
C ARG A 129 -0.98 17.55 -12.62
N GLY A 130 -1.41 17.99 -13.80
CA GLY A 130 -1.04 19.31 -14.32
C GLY A 130 0.48 19.42 -14.47
N ASP A 131 1.07 20.50 -13.96
CA ASP A 131 2.52 20.76 -14.06
C ASP A 131 3.34 20.06 -12.95
N SER A 132 2.69 19.32 -12.05
CA SER A 132 3.36 18.60 -10.97
C SER A 132 3.60 17.15 -11.37
N THR A 133 4.83 16.69 -11.12
CA THR A 133 5.19 15.27 -11.21
C THR A 133 5.59 14.76 -9.84
N LEU A 134 5.05 13.60 -9.48
CA LEU A 134 5.44 12.81 -8.32
C LEU A 134 6.35 11.67 -8.80
N ASP A 135 7.59 11.73 -8.36
CA ASP A 135 8.60 10.69 -8.58
C ASP A 135 8.51 9.65 -7.47
N ILE A 136 8.53 8.37 -7.86
CA ILE A 136 8.38 7.24 -6.96
C ILE A 136 9.64 6.39 -7.06
N ARG A 137 10.29 6.14 -5.92
CA ARG A 137 11.47 5.26 -5.84
C ARG A 137 11.08 3.95 -5.15
N TYR A 138 11.72 2.88 -5.58
CA TYR A 138 11.54 1.53 -5.05
C TYR A 138 12.83 1.04 -4.41
N ASN A 139 12.75 0.16 -3.42
CA ASN A 139 13.91 -0.57 -2.90
C ASN A 139 14.16 -1.86 -3.70
N ASP A 140 15.21 -2.58 -3.37
CA ASP A 140 15.61 -3.82 -4.05
C ASP A 140 14.58 -4.97 -3.93
N ARG A 141 13.63 -4.85 -2.99
CA ARG A 141 12.50 -5.78 -2.85
C ARG A 141 11.27 -5.37 -3.68
N GLY A 142 11.35 -4.28 -4.45
CA GLY A 142 10.25 -3.76 -5.25
C GLY A 142 9.18 -3.01 -4.45
N LEU A 143 9.45 -2.63 -3.19
CA LEU A 143 8.54 -1.82 -2.38
C LEU A 143 8.84 -0.33 -2.53
N ILE A 144 7.82 0.52 -2.59
CA ILE A 144 8.00 1.98 -2.65
C ILE A 144 8.81 2.44 -1.43
N SER A 145 10.00 2.98 -1.66
CA SER A 145 10.91 3.45 -0.63
C SER A 145 10.90 4.95 -0.44
N ALA A 146 10.44 5.72 -1.43
CA ALA A 146 10.31 7.15 -1.31
C ALA A 146 9.40 7.80 -2.35
N PHE A 147 8.93 9.00 -1.99
CA PHE A 147 8.26 9.95 -2.85
C PHE A 147 9.01 11.27 -2.88
N SER A 148 9.06 11.92 -4.03
CA SER A 148 9.43 13.32 -4.16
C SER A 148 8.56 13.99 -5.21
N SER A 149 8.22 15.25 -4.97
CA SER A 149 7.47 16.05 -5.94
C SER A 149 8.39 17.06 -6.61
N THR A 150 8.08 17.44 -7.84
CA THR A 150 8.64 18.63 -8.50
C THR A 150 7.48 19.51 -8.96
N PRO A 151 7.48 20.84 -8.68
CA PRO A 151 8.54 21.63 -8.04
C PRO A 151 8.49 21.66 -6.49
N ASP A 152 7.53 20.99 -5.86
CA ASP A 152 7.34 21.06 -4.40
C ASP A 152 8.49 20.39 -3.63
N PRO A 153 9.08 21.00 -2.59
CA PRO A 153 10.18 20.41 -1.83
C PRO A 153 9.76 19.27 -0.89
N LEU A 154 8.60 18.66 -1.15
CA LEU A 154 8.07 17.55 -0.37
C LEU A 154 8.87 16.28 -0.65
N ARG A 155 9.30 15.62 0.42
CA ARG A 155 9.95 14.32 0.39
C ARG A 155 9.36 13.39 1.43
N ILE A 156 9.13 12.15 1.03
CA ILE A 156 8.72 11.08 1.93
C ILE A 156 9.72 9.94 1.77
N ASP A 157 10.29 9.43 2.85
CA ASP A 157 11.12 8.22 2.86
C ASP A 157 10.43 7.14 3.71
N ILE A 158 10.45 5.90 3.24
CA ILE A 158 9.70 4.76 3.80
C ILE A 158 10.66 3.59 4.03
N THR A 159 10.53 2.95 5.20
CA THR A 159 11.29 1.75 5.55
C THR A 159 10.37 0.63 6.02
N TYR A 160 10.84 -0.59 5.84
CA TYR A 160 10.06 -1.80 6.01
C TYR A 160 10.83 -2.82 6.85
N ASP A 161 10.11 -3.67 7.59
CA ASP A 161 10.70 -4.85 8.21
C ASP A 161 10.99 -5.97 7.19
N GLU A 162 11.51 -7.09 7.67
CA GLU A 162 11.82 -8.27 6.85
C GLU A 162 10.59 -8.86 6.15
N GLN A 163 9.40 -8.69 6.74
CA GLN A 163 8.11 -9.15 6.21
C GLN A 163 7.48 -8.16 5.22
N GLY A 164 8.18 -7.06 4.92
CA GLY A 164 7.74 -6.03 3.98
C GLY A 164 6.65 -5.12 4.54
N ARG A 165 6.44 -5.12 5.87
CA ARG A 165 5.48 -4.21 6.53
C ARG A 165 6.15 -2.87 6.78
N MET A 166 5.43 -1.77 6.53
CA MET A 166 5.96 -0.43 6.74
C MET A 166 6.19 -0.21 8.24
N VAL A 167 7.43 0.04 8.64
CA VAL A 167 7.79 0.31 10.05
C VAL A 167 8.13 1.77 10.32
N ARG A 168 8.44 2.54 9.28
CA ARG A 168 8.63 3.98 9.41
C ARG A 168 8.36 4.72 8.11
N ARG A 169 7.76 5.90 8.24
CA ARG A 169 7.55 6.87 7.17
C ARG A 169 7.96 8.26 7.67
N ASN A 170 8.91 8.88 7.01
CA ASN A 170 9.39 10.22 7.34
C ASN A 170 8.98 11.20 6.26
N MET A 171 8.22 12.23 6.60
CA MET A 171 7.76 13.26 5.68
C MET A 171 8.40 14.60 6.01
N ARG A 172 9.00 15.23 5.00
CA ARG A 172 9.71 16.51 5.13
C ARG A 172 9.37 17.45 3.99
N GLU A 173 9.42 18.74 4.27
CA GLU A 173 9.38 19.79 3.26
C GLU A 173 10.72 20.54 3.33
N GLY A 174 11.61 20.28 2.38
CA GLY A 174 13.00 20.67 2.48
C GLY A 174 13.64 20.19 3.78
N ALA A 175 14.17 21.11 4.58
CA ALA A 175 14.74 20.81 5.89
C ALA A 175 13.70 20.70 7.02
N ARG A 176 12.42 21.03 6.78
CA ARG A 176 11.37 21.03 7.81
C ARG A 176 10.76 19.64 7.97
N LEU A 177 10.71 19.14 9.21
CA LEU A 177 9.96 17.92 9.52
C LEU A 177 8.45 18.20 9.43
N ILE A 178 7.73 17.38 8.67
CA ILE A 178 6.26 17.36 8.68
C ILE A 178 5.78 16.31 9.67
N SER A 179 6.24 15.06 9.50
CA SER A 179 5.92 13.96 10.40
C SER A 179 6.99 12.86 10.36
N ASP A 180 7.15 12.14 11.47
CA ASP A 180 7.90 10.88 11.55
C ASP A 180 7.00 9.81 12.16
N ASP A 181 6.58 8.87 11.32
CA ASP A 181 5.68 7.78 11.66
C ASP A 181 6.53 6.55 12.02
N LYS A 182 6.27 5.89 13.16
CA LYS A 182 6.93 4.65 13.58
C LYS A 182 5.89 3.61 13.95
N GLN A 183 5.87 2.50 13.22
CA GLN A 183 4.91 1.41 13.40
C GLN A 183 5.59 0.22 14.06
N THR A 184 4.93 -0.32 15.07
CA THR A 184 5.27 -1.61 15.68
C THR A 184 4.08 -2.55 15.52
N PHE A 185 4.34 -3.79 15.14
CA PHE A 185 3.32 -4.81 14.93
C PHE A 185 3.34 -5.82 16.08
N ALA A 186 2.18 -6.41 16.38
CA ALA A 186 2.08 -7.49 17.34
C ALA A 186 2.90 -8.71 16.84
N GLN A 187 4.08 -8.94 17.42
CA GLN A 187 5.02 -9.97 16.94
C GLN A 187 4.54 -11.41 17.19
N ALA A 188 3.62 -11.60 18.14
CA ALA A 188 3.27 -12.93 18.64
C ALA A 188 2.23 -13.70 17.78
N GLN A 189 1.63 -13.08 16.76
CA GLN A 189 0.50 -13.64 16.01
C GLN A 189 0.67 -13.37 14.51
N ALA A 190 1.16 -14.37 13.78
CA ALA A 190 1.48 -14.26 12.34
C ALA A 190 0.26 -13.94 11.45
N ASP A 191 -0.95 -14.19 11.95
CA ASP A 191 -2.23 -13.94 11.30
C ASP A 191 -2.79 -12.53 11.53
N LYS A 192 -2.20 -11.74 12.43
CA LYS A 192 -2.66 -10.39 12.77
C LYS A 192 -1.80 -9.29 12.16
N LEU A 193 -1.80 -9.23 10.83
CA LEU A 193 -0.89 -8.38 10.07
C LEU A 193 -1.04 -6.87 10.29
N LEU A 194 -2.21 -6.40 10.75
CA LEU A 194 -2.51 -4.97 10.95
C LEU A 194 -2.47 -4.55 12.42
N ASP A 195 -2.51 -5.51 13.35
CA ASP A 195 -2.53 -5.20 14.78
C ASP A 195 -1.19 -4.61 15.21
N GLY A 196 -1.24 -3.44 15.82
CA GLY A 196 -0.03 -2.72 16.15
C GLY A 196 -0.26 -1.37 16.78
N VAL A 197 0.82 -0.63 16.90
CA VAL A 197 0.85 0.74 17.40
C VAL A 197 1.66 1.59 16.43
N LEU A 198 1.03 2.65 15.92
CA LEU A 198 1.66 3.71 15.15
C LEU A 198 1.91 4.90 16.07
N ILE A 199 3.13 5.39 16.11
CA ILE A 199 3.44 6.68 16.73
C ILE A 199 3.85 7.65 15.63
N THR A 200 3.03 8.67 15.39
CA THR A 200 3.37 9.79 14.54
C THR A 200 3.88 10.94 15.40
N THR A 201 5.10 11.41 15.10
CA THR A 201 5.70 12.59 15.73
C THR A 201 5.60 13.77 14.77
N TYR A 202 4.95 14.84 15.21
CA TYR A 202 4.91 16.16 14.57
C TYR A 202 5.84 17.13 15.31
N PRO A 203 6.16 18.31 14.77
CA PRO A 203 7.01 19.29 15.45
C PRO A 203 6.52 19.73 16.84
N ALA A 204 5.20 19.76 17.05
CA ALA A 204 4.59 20.27 18.29
C ALA A 204 3.69 19.26 19.01
N SER A 205 3.54 18.04 18.48
CA SER A 205 2.62 17.04 19.01
C SER A 205 3.02 15.62 18.64
N THR A 206 2.49 14.65 19.35
CA THR A 206 2.54 13.24 18.99
C THR A 206 1.12 12.70 18.88
N ARG A 207 0.97 11.70 18.02
CA ARG A 207 -0.25 10.94 17.86
C ARG A 207 0.07 9.46 17.92
N GLU A 208 -0.52 8.77 18.88
CA GLU A 208 -0.45 7.32 18.99
C GLU A 208 -1.75 6.72 18.44
N ILE A 209 -1.64 5.73 17.56
CA ILE A 209 -2.76 4.99 17.01
C ILE A 209 -2.56 3.53 17.35
N THR A 210 -3.42 2.98 18.19
CA THR A 210 -3.49 1.54 18.42
C THR A 210 -4.52 0.92 17.49
N THR A 211 -4.08 -0.04 16.67
CA THR A 211 -4.94 -0.79 15.75
C THR A 211 -5.20 -2.19 16.28
N ARG A 212 -6.47 -2.59 16.26
CA ARG A 212 -6.91 -3.97 16.55
C ARG A 212 -7.96 -4.37 15.53
N CYS A 213 -7.74 -5.49 14.86
CA CYS A 213 -8.66 -5.97 13.84
C CYS A 213 -9.30 -7.31 14.20
N GLU A 214 -10.47 -7.53 13.64
CA GLU A 214 -11.11 -8.84 13.53
C GLU A 214 -10.67 -9.48 12.22
N TYR A 215 -10.39 -10.77 12.26
CA TYR A 215 -9.89 -11.52 11.11
C TYR A 215 -10.76 -12.74 10.85
N GLN A 216 -10.99 -13.03 9.57
CA GLN A 216 -11.54 -14.29 9.11
C GLN A 216 -10.47 -14.98 8.27
N GLN A 217 -9.97 -16.13 8.74
CA GLN A 217 -8.91 -16.89 8.06
C GLN A 217 -7.65 -16.04 7.75
N GLY A 218 -7.28 -15.13 8.65
CA GLY A 218 -6.13 -14.22 8.48
C GLY A 218 -6.38 -12.99 7.61
N VAL A 219 -7.59 -12.83 7.06
CA VAL A 219 -8.02 -11.63 6.32
C VAL A 219 -8.76 -10.68 7.27
N PRO A 220 -8.35 -9.41 7.38
CA PRO A 220 -9.03 -8.45 8.24
C PRO A 220 -10.41 -8.08 7.66
N THR A 221 -11.44 -8.09 8.51
CA THR A 221 -12.83 -7.75 8.13
C THR A 221 -13.33 -6.46 8.78
N SER A 222 -12.78 -6.12 9.94
CA SER A 222 -13.05 -4.87 10.63
C SER A 222 -11.83 -4.47 11.47
N CYS A 223 -11.59 -3.17 11.65
CA CYS A 223 -10.56 -2.70 12.57
C CYS A 223 -11.09 -1.57 13.45
N ARG A 224 -10.58 -1.53 14.68
CA ARG A 224 -10.74 -0.41 15.61
C ARG A 224 -9.41 0.31 15.75
N TYR A 225 -9.48 1.64 15.67
CA TYR A 225 -8.34 2.51 15.87
C TYR A 225 -8.62 3.40 17.08
N THR A 226 -7.80 3.26 18.11
CA THR A 226 -7.80 4.18 19.26
C THR A 226 -6.69 5.18 19.05
N ILE A 227 -7.05 6.46 18.99
CA ILE A 227 -6.12 7.54 18.65
C ILE A 227 -5.99 8.45 19.85
N LYS A 228 -4.76 8.57 20.36
CA LYS A 228 -4.40 9.50 21.43
C LYS A 228 -3.50 10.60 20.87
N THR A 229 -3.81 11.86 21.17
CA THR A 229 -2.99 13.01 20.77
C THR A 229 -2.41 13.71 22.00
N THR A 230 -1.14 14.10 21.93
CA THR A 230 -0.42 14.83 22.98
C THR A 230 0.27 16.06 22.36
N PRO A 231 0.22 17.26 22.97
CA PRO A 231 -0.49 17.61 24.20
C PRO A 231 -2.02 17.62 24.02
N GLY A 232 -2.75 17.48 25.14
CA GLY A 232 -4.23 17.53 25.17
C GLY A 232 -4.92 16.23 25.59
N ASP A 233 -4.20 15.09 25.57
CA ASP A 233 -4.65 13.75 25.99
C ASP A 233 -6.03 13.35 25.46
N THR A 234 -6.43 13.90 24.32
CA THR A 234 -7.71 13.59 23.68
C THR A 234 -7.63 12.20 23.07
N VAL A 235 -8.61 11.36 23.39
CA VAL A 235 -8.75 10.01 22.84
C VAL A 235 -9.99 9.97 21.97
N ILE A 236 -9.83 9.58 20.71
CA ILE A 236 -10.93 9.32 19.79
C ILE A 236 -10.87 7.89 19.27
N GLU A 237 -12.03 7.32 18.95
CA GLU A 237 -12.13 6.04 18.28
C GLU A 237 -12.56 6.21 16.82
N ARG A 238 -11.99 5.38 15.96
CA ARG A 238 -12.44 5.15 14.60
C ARG A 238 -12.63 3.68 14.34
N ARG A 239 -13.47 3.37 13.37
CA ARG A 239 -13.72 1.98 12.95
C ARG A 239 -13.61 1.88 11.44
N SER A 240 -13.01 0.81 10.97
CA SER A 240 -13.08 0.44 9.56
C SER A 240 -13.79 -0.87 9.35
N THR A 241 -14.44 -0.97 8.18
CA THR A 241 -14.97 -2.21 7.64
C THR A 241 -14.23 -2.52 6.34
N LEU A 242 -13.93 -3.79 6.12
CA LEU A 242 -13.18 -4.27 4.99
C LEU A 242 -13.91 -5.45 4.36
N VAL A 243 -14.18 -5.34 3.06
CA VAL A 243 -14.77 -6.41 2.25
C VAL A 243 -13.82 -6.69 1.10
N SER A 244 -13.40 -7.95 0.94
CA SER A 244 -12.46 -8.35 -0.11
C SER A 244 -12.98 -9.54 -0.89
N GLU A 245 -12.79 -9.51 -2.20
CA GLU A 245 -13.00 -10.66 -3.09
C GLU A 245 -11.66 -11.19 -3.57
N PHE A 246 -11.55 -12.51 -3.67
CA PHE A 246 -10.33 -13.21 -4.10
C PHE A 246 -10.60 -14.02 -5.38
N TYR A 247 -9.53 -14.33 -6.12
CA TYR A 247 -9.56 -15.18 -7.31
C TYR A 247 -9.50 -16.67 -7.00
#